data_AF-A0A660HP27-F1
#
_entry.id   AF-A0A660HP27-F1
#
_cell.length_a   1.000
_cell.length_b   1.000
_cell.length_c   1.000
_cell.angle_alpha   90.00
_cell.angle_beta   90.00
_cell.angle_gamma   90.00
#
_symmetry.space_group_name_H-M   'P 1'
#
loop_
_entity.id
_entity.type
_entity.pdbx_description
1 polymer ?
#
loop_
_entity_poly.entity_id
_entity_poly.type
_entity_poly.pdbx_seq_one_letter_code
_entity_poly.pdbx_strand_id
1 'polypeptide(L)' 'MFLKKNDIKIIIALDNDKSGTANANRLKTQLNKNNIKNEIKKIHPRYLCKDADDILKKYDVKTYKKIFLENKGE' A
#
# COMPACT_ATOMS: atom_id res chain seq x y z
N MET A 1 20.45 8.96 -0.77
CA MET A 1 19.01 8.78 -0.45
C MET A 1 18.87 7.68 0.59
N PHE A 2 18.33 8.00 1.77
CA PHE A 2 18.22 7.09 2.94
C PHE A 2 17.58 5.74 2.61
N LEU A 3 16.51 5.75 1.81
CA LEU A 3 15.71 4.57 1.48
C LEU A 3 16.52 3.48 0.76
N LYS A 4 17.33 3.86 -0.23
CA LYS A 4 18.20 2.93 -0.95
C LYS A 4 19.31 2.38 -0.07
N LYS A 5 19.94 3.25 0.74
CA LYS A 5 21.07 2.87 1.59
C LYS A 5 20.68 1.81 2.61
N ASN A 6 19.42 1.81 3.04
CA ASN A 6 18.89 0.89 4.04
C ASN A 6 18.01 -0.22 3.43
N ASP A 7 18.03 -0.40 2.11
CA ASP A 7 17.21 -1.37 1.38
C ASP A 7 15.70 -1.36 1.74
N ILE A 8 15.16 -0.17 1.98
CA ILE A 8 13.78 -0.01 2.45
C ILE A 8 12.81 -0.17 1.28
N LYS A 9 11.88 -1.13 1.39
CA LYS A 9 10.74 -1.28 0.49
C LYS A 9 9.58 -0.38 0.95
N ILE A 10 9.06 0.46 0.05
CA ILE A 10 7.91 1.32 0.32
C ILE A 10 6.61 0.61 -0.03
N ILE A 11 5.65 0.62 0.89
CA ILE A 11 4.27 0.19 0.62
C ILE A 11 3.41 1.42 0.38
N ILE A 12 2.75 1.47 -0.77
CA ILE A 12 1.83 2.53 -1.17
C ILE A 12 0.41 2.01 -1.00
N ALA A 13 -0.26 2.47 0.06
CA ALA A 13 -1.61 2.07 0.44
C ALA A 13 -2.48 3.32 0.57
N LEU A 14 -3.00 3.81 -0.56
CA LEU A 14 -3.92 4.95 -0.60
C LEU A 14 -5.37 4.46 -0.67
N ASP A 15 -6.30 5.41 -0.54
CA ASP A 15 -7.74 5.18 -0.63
C ASP A 15 -8.12 4.37 -1.87
N ASN A 16 -9.13 3.52 -1.70
CA ASN A 16 -9.63 2.60 -2.71
C ASN A 16 -10.61 3.28 -3.68
N ASP A 17 -10.30 4.51 -4.08
CA ASP A 17 -11.05 5.27 -5.08
C ASP A 17 -10.19 5.56 -6.32
N LYS A 18 -10.77 6.29 -7.28
CA LYS A 18 -10.08 6.64 -8.53
C LYS A 18 -8.86 7.54 -8.27
N SER A 19 -9.00 8.49 -7.35
CA SER A 19 -7.95 9.46 -7.01
C SER A 19 -6.77 8.81 -6.31
N GLY A 20 -7.03 7.97 -5.31
CA GLY A 20 -6.04 7.16 -4.60
C GLY A 20 -5.32 6.20 -5.56
N THR A 21 -6.04 5.55 -6.48
CA THR A 21 -5.41 4.71 -7.51
C THR A 21 -4.48 5.52 -8.43
N ALA A 22 -4.92 6.67 -8.94
CA ALA A 22 -4.11 7.51 -9.82
C ALA A 22 -2.85 8.02 -9.11
N ASN A 23 -2.99 8.49 -7.86
CA ASN A 23 -1.88 8.96 -7.04
C ASN A 23 -0.90 7.85 -6.68
N ALA A 24 -1.38 6.64 -6.38
CA ALA A 24 -0.52 5.51 -6.08
C ALA A 24 0.36 5.13 -7.28
N ASN A 25 -0.22 5.14 -8.49
CA ASN A 25 0.53 4.89 -9.73
C ASN A 25 1.55 6.00 -10.03
N ARG A 26 1.19 7.27 -9.76
CA ARG A 26 2.11 8.40 -9.89
C ARG A 26 3.32 8.24 -8.97
N LEU A 27 3.09 7.92 -7.69
CA LEU A 27 4.14 7.68 -6.71
C LEU A 27 5.02 6.49 -7.10
N LYS A 28 4.42 5.36 -7.49
CA LYS A 28 5.15 4.18 -7.97
C LYS A 28 6.08 4.52 -9.13
N THR A 29 5.60 5.30 -10.10
CA THR A 29 6.42 5.76 -11.22
C THR A 29 7.61 6.60 -10.75
N GLN A 30 7.41 7.53 -9.80
CA GLN A 30 8.49 8.36 -9.26
C GLN A 30 9.52 7.54 -8.48
N LEU A 31 9.06 6.58 -7.68
CA LEU A 31 9.94 5.69 -6.91
C LEU A 31 10.74 4.75 -7.83
N ASN A 32 10.11 4.21 -8.87
CA ASN A 32 10.77 3.40 -9.89
C ASN A 32 11.83 4.19 -10.66
N LYS A 33 11.54 5.44 -11.07
CA LYS A 33 12.55 6.33 -11.69
C LYS A 33 13.77 6.53 -10.80
N ASN A 34 13.54 6.49 -9.49
CA ASN A 34 14.61 6.57 -8.51
C ASN A 34 15.15 5.20 -8.11
N ASN A 35 14.85 4.06 -8.74
CA ASN A 35 15.31 2.73 -8.32
C ASN A 35 15.06 2.42 -6.83
N ILE A 36 13.88 2.77 -6.31
CA ILE A 36 13.47 2.47 -4.93
C ILE A 36 12.48 1.31 -4.96
N LYS A 37 12.74 0.26 -4.17
CA LYS A 37 11.83 -0.88 -4.02
C LYS A 37 10.48 -0.39 -3.50
N ASN A 38 9.40 -0.72 -4.21
CA ASN A 38 8.06 -0.33 -3.80
C ASN A 38 6.99 -1.28 -4.30
N GLU A 39 5.83 -1.26 -3.66
CA GLU A 39 4.62 -1.94 -4.12
C GLU A 39 3.36 -1.14 -3.78
N ILE A 40 2.34 -1.29 -4.61
CA ILE A 40 1.00 -0.76 -4.31
C ILE A 40 0.20 -1.89 -3.68
N LYS A 41 -0.33 -1.66 -2.48
CA LYS A 41 -1.27 -2.57 -1.80
C LYS A 41 -2.66 -1.94 -1.85
N LYS A 42 -3.62 -2.69 -2.39
CA LYS A 42 -5.03 -2.27 -2.45
C LYS A 42 -5.87 -3.10 -1.52
N ILE A 43 -6.91 -2.48 -0.97
CA ILE A 43 -7.95 -3.19 -0.23
C ILE A 43 -8.71 -4.08 -1.21
N HIS A 44 -8.75 -5.38 -0.91
CA HIS A 44 -9.50 -6.31 -1.75
C HIS A 44 -11.00 -5.94 -1.73
N PRO A 45 -11.71 -5.95 -2.88
CA PRO A 45 -13.12 -5.54 -2.96
C PRO A 45 -14.05 -6.21 -1.95
N ARG A 46 -13.74 -7.46 -1.57
CA ARG A 46 -14.45 -8.21 -0.51
C ARG A 46 -14.57 -7.48 0.83
N TYR A 47 -13.67 -6.54 1.13
CA TYR A 47 -13.65 -5.84 2.40
C TYR A 47 -14.55 -4.60 2.43
N LEU A 48 -15.19 -4.18 1.32
CA LEU A 48 -16.13 -3.04 1.26
C LEU A 48 -15.69 -1.82 2.11
N CYS A 49 -14.39 -1.54 2.10
CA CYS A 49 -13.75 -0.46 2.85
C CYS A 49 -13.13 0.53 1.89
N LYS A 50 -13.24 1.81 2.23
CA LYS A 50 -12.72 2.91 1.41
C LYS A 50 -11.24 3.16 1.66
N ASP A 51 -10.81 3.03 2.91
CA ASP A 51 -9.47 3.35 3.36
C ASP A 51 -9.00 2.39 4.47
N ALA A 52 -7.80 2.65 5.00
CA ALA A 52 -7.22 1.88 6.09
C ALA A 52 -8.01 2.02 7.41
N ASP A 53 -8.58 3.20 7.66
CA ASP A 53 -9.35 3.48 8.87
C ASP A 53 -10.65 2.66 8.88
N ASP A 54 -11.34 2.55 7.75
CA ASP A 54 -12.51 1.70 7.58
C ASP A 54 -12.19 0.23 7.91
N ILE A 55 -11.02 -0.25 7.51
CA ILE A 55 -10.57 -1.61 7.83
C ILE A 55 -10.42 -1.78 9.35
N LEU A 56 -9.77 -0.83 10.01
CA LEU A 56 -9.56 -0.88 11.45
C LEU A 56 -10.87 -0.75 12.25
N LYS A 57 -11.83 0.04 11.75
CA LYS A 57 -13.14 0.24 12.37
C LYS A 57 -14.08 -0.95 12.20
N LYS A 58 -14.12 -1.54 11.01
CA LYS A 58 -15.06 -2.64 10.69
C LYS A 58 -14.53 -4.02 11.04
N TYR A 59 -13.21 -4.18 11.03
CA TYR A 59 -12.54 -5.44 11.29
C TYR A 59 -11.60 -5.28 12.49
N ASP A 60 -10.31 -5.54 12.30
CA ASP A 60 -9.31 -5.51 13.35
C ASP A 60 -7.91 -5.20 12.78
N VAL A 61 -6.96 -5.01 13.71
CA VAL A 61 -5.54 -4.79 13.38
C VAL A 61 -4.95 -6.00 12.65
N LYS A 62 -5.46 -7.21 12.90
CA LYS A 62 -5.00 -8.44 12.23
C LYS A 62 -5.33 -8.40 10.73
N THR A 63 -6.53 -7.96 10.40
CA THR A 63 -7.01 -7.81 9.02
C THR A 63 -6.24 -6.70 8.30
N TYR A 64 -6.02 -5.56 8.97
CA TYR A 64 -5.16 -4.50 8.46
C TYR A 64 -3.75 -5.01 8.13
N LYS A 65 -3.11 -5.70 9.08
CA LYS A 65 -1.78 -6.29 8.89
C LYS A 65 -1.77 -7.29 7.73
N LYS A 66 -2.78 -8.15 7.63
CA LYS A 66 -2.92 -9.12 6.54
C LYS A 66 -3.02 -8.47 5.16
N ILE A 67 -3.73 -7.35 5.05
CA ILE A 67 -3.92 -6.65 3.77
C ILE A 67 -2.64 -5.90 3.36
N PHE A 68 -2.02 -5.16 4.29
CA PHE A 68 -0.98 -4.20 3.95
C PHE A 68 0.44 -4.63 4.32
N LEU A 69 0.63 -5.46 5.35
CA LEU A 69 1.93 -5.73 5.97
C LEU A 69 2.39 -7.18 5.88
N GLU A 70 1.48 -8.14 5.64
CA GLU A 70 1.86 -9.51 5.32
C GLU A 70 2.47 -9.55 3.92
N ASN A 71 3.73 -9.99 3.85
CA ASN A 71 4.35 -10.38 2.59
C ASN A 71 3.66 -11.66 2.14
N LYS A 72 2.98 -11.62 0.99
CA LYS A 72 2.80 -12.85 0.21
C LYS A 72 4.18 -13.20 -0.30
N GLY A 73 4.88 -14.06 0.44
CA GLY A 73 6.05 -14.74 -0.10
C GLY A 73 5.55 -15.68 -1.18
N GLU A 74 5.73 -15.28 -2.43
CA GLU A 74 5.71 -16.13 -3.61
C GLU A 74 6.88 -15.69 -4.50
#